data_AF-A0A8T1VTT5-F1
#
_entry.id   AF-A0A8T1VTT5-F1
#
_cell.length_a   1.000
_cell.length_b   1.000
_cell.length_c   1.000
_cell.angle_alpha   90.00
_cell.angle_beta   90.00
_cell.angle_gamma   90.00
#
_symmetry.space_group_name_H-M   'P 1'
#
loop_
_entity.id
_entity.type
_entity.pdbx_description
1 polymer ?
#
loop_
_entity_poly.entity_id
_entity_poly.type
_entity_poly.pdbx_seq_one_letter_code
_entity_poly.pdbx_strand_id
1 'polypeptide(L)'
;MQFWWLVAFTVATIPACIHAGVLHSAVAVYSNSSCSQPADVMTITSTSFCIPQNDHWDPVCENNEVSFSVSDCTRYFIGGWDEYGLLNEAFGWYDPYLLVEKYEGRCGNEYNLDNATAYLLNEECHKNQEGLTSSRLAIGSTLVLTNYEDPDCNAVSTETEVTWAMATRNYCDDSNTRFNLRGQYPNLTMLAVYDDSTCATKPVKVTFTQEFACRAELDQGKNRCGLDGAGHYSMSSCYRDYFGFANTAFGNYTPYLVVEGFADGYCNYLLNVTVYTADGLCHSNVDATSSFMATVTTDGSAAITTYLDSYCGEVDNSTEVSERALLSYECVNDYRWNGGYSSSRRFSVGGMGDPLTNKKMSAVTMYENSLCSGPPAQIVVESRLPCFVSETSWCENSMTRTNGVHQERSCVKDIGSFGKSKFGTTPYVLVTEYAEGTECETLEGAVAYVADSRCHYSITDGTFFKITLSFGNSLTIATYPTSSCSDFDAEFVTIGLKYINTRACYQGYQTFYTNMTAVSTPKETPIIDVDSMTREQIMFPEWLWDPAPRRVFESD
;
A
#
# COMPACT_ATOMS: atom_id res chain seq x y z
N MET A 1 -37.08 -2.57 82.83
CA MET A 1 -35.70 -2.47 82.30
C MET A 1 -35.73 -3.04 80.88
N GLN A 2 -35.75 -2.16 79.89
CA GLN A 2 -35.67 -2.51 78.46
C GLN A 2 -34.19 -2.48 78.06
N PHE A 3 -33.70 -3.52 77.39
CA PHE A 3 -32.41 -3.50 76.71
C PHE A 3 -32.66 -3.72 75.21
N TRP A 4 -32.26 -2.70 74.44
CA TRP A 4 -32.18 -2.72 72.99
C TRP A 4 -30.97 -3.55 72.57
N TRP A 5 -31.11 -4.36 71.51
CA TRP A 5 -29.99 -4.81 70.70
C TRP A 5 -30.21 -4.38 69.26
N LEU A 6 -29.31 -3.53 68.78
CA LEU A 6 -29.09 -3.21 67.38
C LEU A 6 -28.51 -4.44 66.66
N VAL A 7 -29.16 -4.86 65.58
CA VAL A 7 -28.55 -5.71 64.56
C VAL A 7 -28.19 -4.80 63.38
N ALA A 8 -26.89 -4.62 63.16
CA ALA A 8 -26.37 -3.87 62.03
C ALA A 8 -26.50 -4.72 60.75
N PHE A 9 -27.25 -4.22 59.77
CA PHE A 9 -27.17 -4.69 58.40
C PHE A 9 -25.88 -4.13 57.78
N THR A 10 -24.92 -5.00 57.51
CA THR A 10 -23.85 -4.71 56.55
C THR A 10 -24.45 -4.72 55.15
N VAL A 11 -24.78 -3.53 54.65
CA VAL A 11 -24.96 -3.30 53.22
C VAL A 11 -23.58 -3.46 52.59
N ALA A 12 -23.36 -4.59 51.92
CA ALA A 12 -22.22 -4.75 51.03
C ALA A 12 -22.44 -3.76 49.88
N THR A 13 -21.69 -2.66 49.91
CA THR A 13 -21.61 -1.70 48.81
C THR A 13 -20.94 -2.40 47.64
N ILE A 14 -21.76 -2.90 46.71
CA ILE A 14 -21.31 -3.25 45.36
C ILE A 14 -20.73 -1.96 44.77
N PRO A 15 -19.48 -1.93 44.29
CA PRO A 15 -18.98 -0.78 43.58
C PRO A 15 -19.72 -0.74 42.24
N ALA A 16 -20.81 0.02 42.20
CA ALA A 16 -21.38 0.49 40.96
C ALA A 16 -20.32 1.38 40.31
N CYS A 17 -19.50 0.77 39.45
CA CYS A 17 -18.68 1.50 38.50
C CYS A 17 -19.65 2.19 37.53
N ILE A 18 -20.05 3.42 37.88
CA ILE A 18 -20.70 4.33 36.94
C ILE A 18 -19.60 4.79 35.97
N HIS A 19 -19.34 3.97 34.94
CA HIS A 19 -18.54 4.36 33.78
C HIS A 19 -19.47 4.93 32.71
N ALA A 20 -19.10 6.09 32.15
CA ALA A 20 -19.93 6.90 31.26
C ALA A 20 -20.01 6.35 29.80
N GLY A 21 -20.23 5.04 29.62
CA GLY A 21 -20.37 4.40 28.31
C GLY A 21 -21.44 3.29 28.33
N VAL A 22 -21.92 2.87 27.15
CA VAL A 22 -22.87 1.75 27.04
C VAL A 22 -22.15 0.44 27.36
N LEU A 23 -22.66 -0.28 28.35
CA LEU A 23 -22.16 -1.59 28.74
C LEU A 23 -22.82 -2.68 27.89
N HIS A 24 -22.07 -3.71 27.53
CA HIS A 24 -22.58 -4.83 26.75
C HIS A 24 -22.31 -6.15 27.47
N SER A 25 -23.24 -7.09 27.36
CA SER A 25 -23.02 -8.48 27.75
C SER A 25 -22.57 -9.27 26.54
N ALA A 26 -21.42 -9.91 26.65
CA ALA A 26 -20.84 -10.79 25.65
C ALA A 26 -21.03 -12.26 26.06
N VAL A 27 -21.46 -13.09 25.13
CA VAL A 27 -21.62 -14.54 25.33
C VAL A 27 -21.03 -15.26 24.14
N ALA A 28 -19.96 -16.03 24.35
CA ALA A 28 -19.37 -16.94 23.37
C ALA A 28 -19.81 -18.37 23.66
N VAL A 29 -20.21 -19.10 22.62
CA VAL A 29 -20.68 -20.49 22.69
C VAL A 29 -19.68 -21.40 21.99
N TYR A 30 -19.39 -22.55 22.60
CA TYR A 30 -18.39 -23.51 22.15
C TYR A 30 -18.97 -24.92 22.12
N SER A 31 -18.51 -25.70 21.15
CA SER A 31 -18.75 -27.13 21.01
C SER A 31 -17.91 -28.00 21.96
N ASN A 32 -16.86 -27.42 22.57
CA ASN A 32 -15.92 -28.13 23.42
C ASN A 32 -15.99 -27.70 24.89
N SER A 33 -15.75 -28.64 25.80
CA SER A 33 -15.83 -28.42 27.25
C SER A 33 -14.69 -27.56 27.82
N SER A 34 -13.69 -27.24 27.01
CA SER A 34 -12.59 -26.35 27.39
C SER A 34 -12.87 -24.88 27.05
N CYS A 35 -13.97 -24.58 26.34
CA CYS A 35 -14.22 -23.25 25.76
C CYS A 35 -13.00 -22.69 25.01
N SER A 36 -12.27 -23.57 24.31
CA SER A 36 -11.11 -23.20 23.54
C SER A 36 -11.52 -22.72 22.15
N GLN A 37 -10.77 -21.75 21.62
CA GLN A 37 -10.92 -21.22 20.27
C GLN A 37 -10.93 -22.31 19.19
N PRO A 38 -11.63 -22.09 18.07
CA PRO A 38 -12.59 -20.99 17.87
C PRO A 38 -13.94 -21.29 18.55
N ALA A 39 -14.65 -20.24 18.95
CA ALA A 39 -16.06 -20.30 19.32
C ALA A 39 -16.92 -20.57 18.08
N ASP A 40 -18.08 -21.18 18.29
CA ASP A 40 -19.07 -21.47 17.24
C ASP A 40 -19.84 -20.19 16.86
N VAL A 41 -20.28 -19.47 17.89
CA VAL A 41 -20.99 -18.19 17.77
C VAL A 41 -20.71 -17.33 18.99
N MET A 42 -20.66 -16.01 18.82
CA MET A 42 -20.60 -15.06 19.94
C MET A 42 -21.62 -13.95 19.73
N THR A 43 -22.39 -13.62 20.77
CA THR A 43 -23.35 -12.53 20.74
C THR A 43 -22.99 -11.49 21.79
N ILE A 44 -23.01 -10.22 21.40
CA ILE A 44 -22.79 -9.06 22.24
C ILE A 44 -24.05 -8.22 22.18
N THR A 45 -24.69 -8.01 23.33
CA THR A 45 -25.97 -7.31 23.42
C THR A 45 -25.86 -6.11 24.34
N SER A 46 -26.46 -4.99 23.95
CA SER A 46 -26.56 -3.80 24.80
C SER A 46 -27.38 -4.10 26.05
N THR A 47 -26.85 -3.74 27.21
CA THR A 47 -27.55 -3.98 28.49
C THR A 47 -27.32 -2.87 29.50
N SER A 48 -28.33 -2.62 30.33
CA SER A 48 -28.20 -1.72 31.49
C SER A 48 -27.45 -2.36 32.67
N PHE A 49 -27.32 -3.69 32.67
CA PHE A 49 -26.70 -4.45 33.75
C PHE A 49 -26.02 -5.71 33.22
N CYS A 50 -24.77 -5.90 33.61
CA CYS A 50 -23.99 -7.10 33.30
C CYS A 50 -23.13 -7.45 34.52
N ILE A 51 -22.99 -8.74 34.81
CA ILE A 51 -22.14 -9.23 35.90
C ILE A 51 -20.81 -9.68 35.29
N PRO A 52 -19.71 -8.94 35.51
CA PRO A 52 -18.42 -9.29 34.94
C PRO A 52 -17.88 -10.57 35.59
N GLN A 53 -17.04 -11.30 34.85
CA GLN A 53 -16.25 -12.38 35.42
C GLN A 53 -15.32 -11.84 36.52
N ASN A 54 -14.93 -12.70 37.46
CA ASN A 54 -13.97 -12.32 38.50
C ASN A 54 -12.59 -12.00 37.91
N ASP A 55 -12.20 -12.73 36.86
CA ASP A 55 -11.00 -12.50 36.08
C ASP A 55 -11.34 -12.69 34.60
N HIS A 56 -11.25 -11.59 33.84
CA HIS A 56 -11.52 -11.58 32.41
C HIS A 56 -10.46 -12.37 31.62
N TRP A 57 -9.25 -12.52 32.17
CA TRP A 57 -8.14 -13.22 31.51
C TRP A 57 -8.11 -14.73 31.79
N ASP A 58 -8.95 -15.21 32.71
CA ASP A 58 -9.18 -16.62 33.01
C ASP A 58 -10.69 -16.88 33.13
N PRO A 59 -11.44 -16.72 32.02
CA PRO A 59 -12.88 -16.78 32.06
C PRO A 59 -13.37 -18.20 32.38
N VAL A 60 -14.43 -18.29 33.19
CA VAL A 60 -15.01 -19.59 33.55
C VAL A 60 -15.84 -20.14 32.38
N CYS A 61 -15.46 -21.30 31.89
CA CYS A 61 -16.24 -22.07 30.93
C CYS A 61 -17.43 -22.75 31.64
N GLU A 62 -18.63 -22.28 31.37
CA GLU A 62 -19.86 -22.83 31.94
C GLU A 62 -20.43 -23.95 31.06
N ASN A 63 -20.94 -25.01 31.69
CA ASN A 63 -21.65 -26.09 31.02
C ASN A 63 -23.13 -26.02 31.39
N ASN A 64 -23.97 -25.67 30.41
CA ASN A 64 -25.41 -25.50 30.59
C ASN A 64 -26.22 -26.71 30.10
N GLU A 65 -25.61 -27.90 30.08
CA GLU A 65 -26.14 -29.18 29.56
C GLU A 65 -26.38 -29.21 28.03
N VAL A 66 -26.61 -28.05 27.42
CA VAL A 66 -26.94 -27.86 26.01
C VAL A 66 -25.77 -27.31 25.19
N SER A 67 -24.91 -26.49 25.82
CA SER A 67 -23.70 -25.94 25.22
C SER A 67 -22.67 -25.58 26.29
N PHE A 68 -21.43 -25.34 25.86
CA PHE A 68 -20.43 -24.68 26.69
C PHE A 68 -20.40 -23.19 26.35
N SER A 69 -20.34 -22.32 27.36
CA SER A 69 -20.33 -20.88 27.11
C SER A 69 -19.42 -20.11 28.07
N VAL A 70 -18.85 -19.03 27.56
CA VAL A 70 -18.18 -18.00 28.35
C VAL A 70 -18.99 -16.72 28.22
N SER A 71 -19.34 -16.11 29.35
CA SER A 71 -20.05 -14.84 29.38
C SER A 71 -19.31 -13.79 30.20
N ASP A 72 -19.24 -12.58 29.69
CA ASP A 72 -18.57 -11.47 30.36
C ASP A 72 -19.14 -10.10 29.94
N CYS A 73 -18.68 -9.04 30.59
CA CYS A 73 -19.06 -7.67 30.29
C CYS A 73 -17.93 -6.95 29.57
N THR A 74 -18.28 -6.23 28.51
CA THR A 74 -17.31 -5.41 27.78
C THR A 74 -17.96 -4.13 27.28
N ARG A 75 -17.14 -3.17 26.87
CA ARG A 75 -17.59 -2.10 26.01
C ARG A 75 -17.29 -2.48 24.58
N TYR A 76 -18.34 -2.58 23.78
CA TYR A 76 -18.23 -2.83 22.36
C TYR A 76 -18.08 -1.53 21.59
N PHE A 77 -17.23 -1.56 20.57
CA PHE A 77 -17.00 -0.49 19.64
C PHE A 77 -17.21 -1.01 18.22
N ILE A 78 -17.73 -0.10 17.39
CA ILE A 78 -18.12 -0.36 16.02
C ILE A 78 -17.00 -1.05 15.22
N GLY A 79 -17.36 -2.08 14.47
CA GLY A 79 -16.43 -2.85 13.63
C GLY A 79 -15.74 -4.00 14.38
N GLY A 80 -16.24 -4.38 15.56
CA GLY A 80 -15.76 -5.54 16.29
C GLY A 80 -14.50 -5.30 17.12
N TRP A 81 -14.31 -4.08 17.63
CA TRP A 81 -13.34 -3.83 18.70
C TRP A 81 -14.07 -3.84 20.03
N ASP A 82 -13.43 -4.39 21.07
CA ASP A 82 -13.98 -4.41 22.41
C ASP A 82 -12.86 -4.18 23.45
N GLU A 83 -13.22 -3.69 24.63
CA GLU A 83 -12.27 -3.20 25.63
C GLU A 83 -11.31 -4.28 26.15
N TYR A 84 -11.77 -5.53 26.21
CA TYR A 84 -11.01 -6.65 26.77
C TYR A 84 -10.53 -7.63 25.69
N GLY A 85 -10.91 -7.43 24.43
CA GLY A 85 -10.53 -8.30 23.32
C GLY A 85 -11.27 -9.64 23.32
N LEU A 86 -12.46 -9.70 23.91
CA LEU A 86 -13.26 -10.93 24.04
C LEU A 86 -13.56 -11.59 22.68
N LEU A 87 -13.79 -10.80 21.63
CA LEU A 87 -13.96 -11.35 20.27
C LEU A 87 -12.71 -12.10 19.79
N ASN A 88 -11.54 -11.55 20.07
CA ASN A 88 -10.27 -12.17 19.71
C ASN A 88 -9.95 -13.37 20.60
N GLU A 89 -10.39 -13.35 21.86
CA GLU A 89 -10.30 -14.53 22.75
C GLU A 89 -11.26 -15.64 22.35
N ALA A 90 -12.40 -15.33 21.74
CA ALA A 90 -13.36 -16.31 21.29
C ALA A 90 -12.95 -16.98 19.97
N PHE A 91 -12.50 -16.22 18.98
CA PHE A 91 -12.22 -16.75 17.63
C PHE A 91 -10.72 -16.84 17.29
N GLY A 92 -9.86 -16.16 18.03
CA GLY A 92 -8.45 -16.06 17.70
C GLY A 92 -8.15 -15.12 16.52
N TRP A 93 -6.87 -15.02 16.18
CA TRP A 93 -6.38 -14.14 15.11
C TRP A 93 -6.52 -14.73 13.71
N TYR A 94 -6.56 -16.06 13.61
CA TYR A 94 -6.44 -16.77 12.33
C TYR A 94 -7.79 -17.23 11.79
N ASP A 95 -8.73 -17.63 12.64
CA ASP A 95 -10.00 -18.16 12.15
C ASP A 95 -10.90 -17.01 11.65
N PRO A 96 -11.36 -17.08 10.38
CA PRO A 96 -12.26 -16.07 9.86
C PRO A 96 -13.66 -16.22 10.47
N TYR A 97 -14.32 -15.09 10.70
CA TYR A 97 -15.71 -15.05 11.17
C TYR A 97 -16.46 -13.87 10.57
N LEU A 98 -17.76 -14.03 10.38
CA LEU A 98 -18.67 -12.98 9.94
C LEU A 98 -19.26 -12.29 11.18
N LEU A 99 -18.94 -11.01 11.36
CA LEU A 99 -19.53 -10.16 12.38
C LEU A 99 -20.70 -9.37 11.80
N VAL A 100 -21.88 -9.54 12.39
CA VAL A 100 -23.12 -8.87 12.01
C VAL A 100 -23.54 -7.92 13.14
N GLU A 101 -23.50 -6.62 12.88
CA GLU A 101 -23.92 -5.57 13.81
C GLU A 101 -25.31 -5.06 13.42
N LYS A 102 -26.27 -5.08 14.35
CA LYS A 102 -27.62 -4.54 14.16
C LYS A 102 -27.80 -3.29 15.01
N TYR A 103 -28.43 -2.27 14.44
CA TYR A 103 -28.62 -0.98 15.11
C TYR A 103 -30.10 -0.59 15.21
N GLU A 104 -30.47 0.02 16.34
CA GLU A 104 -31.72 0.77 16.51
C GLU A 104 -31.62 2.12 15.79
N GLY A 105 -31.83 2.10 14.47
CA GLY A 105 -31.69 3.27 13.60
C GLY A 105 -30.35 3.32 12.88
N ARG A 106 -29.92 4.49 12.40
CA ARG A 106 -28.78 4.59 11.49
C ARG A 106 -27.50 4.03 12.12
N CYS A 107 -26.82 3.12 11.41
CA CYS A 107 -25.53 2.58 11.86
C CYS A 107 -24.45 3.68 11.99
N GLY A 108 -23.38 3.36 12.71
CA GLY A 108 -22.23 4.26 12.89
C GLY A 108 -22.21 4.99 14.24
N ASN A 109 -23.13 4.66 15.14
CA ASN A 109 -23.12 5.12 16.53
C ASN A 109 -23.19 3.92 17.49
N GLU A 110 -22.21 3.79 18.39
CA GLU A 110 -22.16 2.72 19.39
C GLU A 110 -23.37 2.75 20.34
N TYR A 111 -23.94 3.93 20.59
CA TYR A 111 -25.15 4.09 21.41
C TYR A 111 -26.41 3.51 20.75
N ASN A 112 -26.38 3.28 19.44
CA ASN A 112 -27.50 2.73 18.69
C ASN A 112 -27.32 1.24 18.43
N LEU A 113 -26.23 0.60 18.89
CA LEU A 113 -26.04 -0.83 18.67
C LEU A 113 -27.07 -1.60 19.51
N ASP A 114 -27.87 -2.41 18.84
CA ASP A 114 -28.80 -3.34 19.50
C ASP A 114 -28.03 -4.59 19.92
N ASN A 115 -27.47 -5.28 18.93
CA ASN A 115 -26.62 -6.45 19.12
C ASN A 115 -25.54 -6.55 18.04
N ALA A 116 -24.49 -7.28 18.36
CA ALA A 116 -23.50 -7.74 17.41
C ALA A 116 -23.31 -9.26 17.57
N THR A 117 -23.46 -10.01 16.49
CA THR A 117 -23.27 -11.46 16.48
C THR A 117 -22.13 -11.84 15.54
N ALA A 118 -21.14 -12.54 16.06
CA ALA A 118 -20.05 -13.13 15.29
C ALA A 118 -20.35 -14.62 15.04
N TYR A 119 -20.30 -15.03 13.78
CA TYR A 119 -20.53 -16.39 13.32
C TYR A 119 -19.22 -16.95 12.76
N LEU A 120 -18.78 -18.10 13.27
CA LEU A 120 -17.60 -18.79 12.72
C LEU A 120 -17.80 -19.07 11.23
N LEU A 121 -16.80 -18.77 10.41
CA LEU A 121 -16.90 -18.95 8.95
C LEU A 121 -16.70 -20.42 8.55
N ASN A 122 -17.70 -21.25 8.80
CA ASN A 122 -17.78 -22.63 8.33
C ASN A 122 -19.23 -22.96 7.91
N GLU A 123 -19.43 -24.14 7.32
CA GLU A 123 -20.76 -24.58 6.88
C GLU A 123 -21.46 -25.49 7.89
N GLU A 124 -21.01 -25.50 9.14
CA GLU A 124 -21.62 -26.30 10.21
C GLU A 124 -22.84 -25.59 10.82
N CYS A 125 -23.70 -26.37 11.46
CA CYS A 125 -24.87 -25.85 12.17
C CYS A 125 -24.49 -25.50 13.60
N HIS A 126 -24.60 -24.22 13.97
CA HIS A 126 -24.22 -23.71 15.28
C HIS A 126 -25.44 -23.33 16.11
N LYS A 127 -25.55 -23.93 17.28
CA LYS A 127 -26.65 -23.68 18.23
C LYS A 127 -26.42 -22.38 18.98
N ASN A 128 -27.50 -21.67 19.30
CA ASN A 128 -27.42 -20.58 20.27
C ASN A 128 -27.17 -21.15 21.69
N GLN A 129 -26.87 -20.27 22.65
CA GLN A 129 -26.58 -20.65 24.03
C GLN A 129 -27.71 -21.48 24.68
N GLU A 130 -28.97 -21.20 24.32
CA GLU A 130 -30.14 -21.88 24.85
C GLU A 130 -30.42 -23.23 24.16
N GLY A 131 -29.76 -23.49 23.02
CA GLY A 131 -30.04 -24.61 22.11
C GLY A 131 -31.48 -24.70 21.64
N LEU A 132 -32.12 -23.55 21.42
CA LEU A 132 -33.48 -23.45 20.88
C LEU A 132 -33.46 -23.05 19.41
N THR A 133 -32.49 -22.24 18.99
CA THR A 133 -32.31 -21.78 17.62
C THR A 133 -30.90 -22.11 17.15
N SER A 134 -30.70 -22.07 15.83
CA SER A 134 -29.38 -22.29 15.24
C SER A 134 -29.12 -21.38 14.07
N SER A 135 -27.87 -21.34 13.63
CA SER A 135 -27.41 -20.59 12.47
C SER A 135 -26.44 -21.42 11.65
N ARG A 136 -26.41 -21.17 10.34
CA ARG A 136 -25.50 -21.80 9.41
C ARG A 136 -25.12 -20.81 8.31
N LEU A 137 -23.86 -20.86 7.90
CA LEU A 137 -23.39 -20.15 6.70
C LEU A 137 -23.30 -21.14 5.54
N ALA A 138 -23.70 -20.70 4.35
CA ALA A 138 -23.27 -21.33 3.10
C ALA A 138 -22.18 -20.46 2.49
N ILE A 139 -21.05 -21.06 2.11
CA ILE A 139 -19.86 -20.34 1.68
C ILE A 139 -19.66 -20.51 0.17
N GLY A 140 -19.71 -19.39 -0.55
CA GLY A 140 -19.40 -19.34 -1.98
C GLY A 140 -18.89 -17.97 -2.40
N SER A 141 -19.30 -17.51 -3.60
CA SER A 141 -19.09 -16.13 -4.06
C SER A 141 -19.69 -15.09 -3.11
N THR A 142 -20.79 -15.46 -2.49
CA THR A 142 -21.47 -14.72 -1.43
C THR A 142 -21.59 -15.63 -0.21
N LEU A 143 -21.74 -15.03 0.98
CA LEU A 143 -22.17 -15.77 2.15
C LEU A 143 -23.68 -15.75 2.23
N VAL A 144 -24.27 -16.87 2.55
CA VAL A 144 -25.70 -16.94 2.89
C VAL A 144 -25.79 -17.29 4.37
N LEU A 145 -26.12 -16.30 5.19
CA LEU A 145 -26.42 -16.51 6.61
C LEU A 145 -27.87 -16.95 6.75
N THR A 146 -28.07 -18.19 7.22
CA THR A 146 -29.40 -18.72 7.51
C THR A 146 -29.56 -18.89 9.01
N ASN A 147 -30.60 -18.28 9.58
CA ASN A 147 -31.02 -18.52 10.95
C ASN A 147 -32.23 -19.46 10.95
N TYR A 148 -32.31 -20.32 11.95
CA TYR A 148 -33.31 -21.37 12.06
C TYR A 148 -34.06 -21.26 13.39
N GLU A 149 -35.33 -21.63 13.38
CA GLU A 149 -36.21 -21.66 14.56
C GLU A 149 -36.00 -22.91 15.43
N ASP A 150 -35.16 -23.83 14.98
CA ASP A 150 -34.80 -25.07 15.67
C ASP A 150 -33.28 -25.19 15.87
N PRO A 151 -32.80 -26.04 16.79
CA PRO A 151 -31.38 -26.18 17.06
C PRO A 151 -30.60 -27.00 16.01
N ASP A 152 -31.28 -27.72 15.11
CA ASP A 152 -30.65 -28.69 14.23
C ASP A 152 -30.68 -28.25 12.75
N CYS A 153 -30.86 -26.95 12.49
CA CYS A 153 -30.88 -26.30 11.18
C CYS A 153 -31.87 -26.91 10.16
N ASN A 154 -33.11 -27.17 10.58
CA ASN A 154 -34.15 -27.77 9.70
C ASN A 154 -35.26 -26.80 9.29
N ALA A 155 -35.60 -25.83 10.14
CA ALA A 155 -36.70 -24.89 9.97
C ALA A 155 -36.15 -23.47 9.79
N VAL A 156 -35.97 -23.06 8.53
CA VAL A 156 -35.45 -21.73 8.16
C VAL A 156 -36.37 -20.62 8.69
N SER A 157 -35.80 -19.70 9.45
CA SER A 157 -36.46 -18.47 9.92
C SER A 157 -36.17 -17.29 9.00
N THR A 158 -34.88 -17.04 8.75
CA THR A 158 -34.41 -15.92 7.92
C THR A 158 -33.18 -16.31 7.13
N GLU A 159 -33.05 -15.76 5.93
CA GLU A 159 -31.90 -15.95 5.07
C GLU A 159 -31.40 -14.60 4.58
N THR A 160 -30.10 -14.36 4.72
CA THR A 160 -29.45 -13.09 4.37
C THR A 160 -28.25 -13.37 3.48
N GLU A 161 -28.27 -12.85 2.26
CA GLU A 161 -27.11 -12.88 1.36
C GLU A 161 -26.17 -11.71 1.66
N VAL A 162 -24.89 -12.02 1.88
CA VAL A 162 -23.83 -11.08 2.21
C VAL A 162 -22.75 -11.17 1.13
N THR A 163 -22.61 -10.10 0.36
CA THR A 163 -21.55 -10.00 -0.66
C THR A 163 -20.20 -9.68 -0.02
N TRP A 164 -19.10 -10.02 -0.70
CA TRP A 164 -17.75 -9.65 -0.25
C TRP A 164 -17.61 -8.15 0.01
N ALA A 165 -18.19 -7.32 -0.87
CA ALA A 165 -18.19 -5.87 -0.71
C ALA A 165 -18.97 -5.41 0.53
N MET A 166 -20.10 -6.03 0.86
CA MET A 166 -20.86 -5.73 2.08
C MET A 166 -20.04 -6.03 3.33
N ALA A 167 -19.39 -7.21 3.36
CA ALA A 167 -18.60 -7.67 4.50
C ALA A 167 -17.28 -6.91 4.70
N THR A 168 -16.82 -6.10 3.75
CA THR A 168 -15.50 -5.44 3.83
C THR A 168 -15.59 -3.92 3.94
N ARG A 169 -16.64 -3.29 3.39
CA ARG A 169 -16.73 -1.83 3.28
C ARG A 169 -17.23 -1.12 4.55
N ASN A 170 -17.38 -1.80 5.69
CA ASN A 170 -18.05 -1.24 6.89
C ASN A 170 -19.38 -0.55 6.51
N TYR A 171 -20.14 -1.16 5.60
CA TYR A 171 -21.37 -0.56 5.06
C TYR A 171 -22.56 -0.84 5.97
N CYS A 172 -23.45 0.14 6.11
CA CYS A 172 -24.73 -0.02 6.78
C CYS A 172 -25.78 -0.23 5.70
N ASP A 173 -26.42 -1.39 5.68
CA ASP A 173 -27.51 -1.64 4.76
C ASP A 173 -28.80 -0.91 5.16
N ASP A 174 -29.82 -1.00 4.29
CA ASP A 174 -31.11 -0.34 4.52
C ASP A 174 -31.88 -0.91 5.73
N SER A 175 -31.46 -2.07 6.24
CA SER A 175 -32.02 -2.70 7.44
C SER A 175 -31.34 -2.23 8.73
N ASN A 176 -30.41 -1.26 8.64
CA ASN A 176 -29.52 -0.87 9.72
C ASN A 176 -28.64 -2.01 10.24
N THR A 177 -28.22 -2.89 9.33
CA THR A 177 -27.30 -3.99 9.61
C THR A 177 -25.97 -3.71 8.92
N ARG A 178 -24.88 -4.02 9.61
CA ARG A 178 -23.52 -3.97 9.07
C ARG A 178 -22.89 -5.35 9.14
N PHE A 179 -22.16 -5.69 8.08
CA PHE A 179 -21.43 -6.95 7.96
C PHE A 179 -19.94 -6.65 7.94
N ASN A 180 -19.17 -7.38 8.74
CA ASN A 180 -17.72 -7.26 8.78
C ASN A 180 -17.09 -8.66 8.76
N LEU A 181 -16.28 -8.95 7.76
CA LEU A 181 -15.43 -10.13 7.76
C LEU A 181 -14.18 -9.84 8.60
N ARG A 182 -13.93 -10.70 9.59
CA ARG A 182 -12.82 -10.60 10.54
C ARG A 182 -11.97 -11.87 10.48
N GLY A 183 -10.83 -11.84 11.16
CA GLY A 183 -9.83 -12.91 11.11
C GLY A 183 -9.00 -12.87 9.83
N GLN A 184 -8.40 -14.00 9.45
CA GLN A 184 -7.56 -14.09 8.27
C GLN A 184 -8.40 -14.21 7.00
N TYR A 185 -8.19 -13.32 6.02
CA TYR A 185 -8.87 -13.46 4.73
C TYR A 185 -8.47 -14.76 4.01
N PRO A 186 -9.43 -15.45 3.37
CA PRO A 186 -9.17 -16.65 2.61
C PRO A 186 -8.28 -16.33 1.40
N ASN A 187 -7.59 -17.36 0.91
CA ASN A 187 -6.77 -17.23 -0.30
C ASN A 187 -7.64 -16.86 -1.51
N LEU A 188 -7.06 -16.13 -2.46
CA LEU A 188 -7.72 -15.78 -3.71
C LEU A 188 -7.93 -17.03 -4.55
N THR A 189 -9.09 -17.11 -5.22
CA THR A 189 -9.32 -18.10 -6.27
C THR A 189 -8.62 -17.64 -7.54
N MET A 190 -7.53 -18.32 -7.89
CA MET A 190 -6.80 -18.12 -9.14
C MET A 190 -7.45 -18.95 -10.25
N LEU A 191 -7.58 -18.38 -11.44
CA LEU A 191 -7.91 -19.05 -12.69
C LEU A 191 -6.90 -18.61 -13.76
N ALA A 192 -6.08 -19.53 -14.25
CA ALA A 192 -5.12 -19.29 -15.32
C ALA A 192 -5.63 -19.92 -16.61
N VAL A 193 -5.62 -19.14 -17.70
CA VAL A 193 -6.10 -19.53 -19.03
C VAL A 193 -4.91 -19.67 -19.98
N TYR A 194 -4.91 -20.74 -20.76
CA TYR A 194 -3.84 -21.17 -21.66
C TYR A 194 -4.41 -21.50 -23.04
N ASP A 195 -3.58 -21.36 -24.07
CA ASP A 195 -3.89 -21.83 -25.42
C ASP A 195 -3.54 -23.30 -25.63
N ASP A 196 -2.78 -23.89 -24.70
CA ASP A 196 -2.27 -25.25 -24.81
C ASP A 196 -3.01 -26.23 -23.90
N SER A 197 -3.25 -27.43 -24.42
CA SER A 197 -3.99 -28.49 -23.71
C SER A 197 -3.31 -29.08 -22.47
N THR A 198 -2.06 -28.70 -22.22
CA THR A 198 -1.27 -29.19 -21.09
C THR A 198 -1.13 -28.16 -19.97
N CYS A 199 -1.55 -26.91 -20.20
CA CYS A 199 -1.33 -25.76 -19.32
C CYS A 199 0.13 -25.64 -18.87
N ALA A 200 1.06 -26.08 -19.73
CA ALA A 200 2.49 -26.11 -19.43
C ALA A 200 3.22 -24.91 -20.04
N THR A 201 2.58 -24.21 -20.98
CA THR A 201 3.11 -22.97 -21.53
C THR A 201 2.73 -21.79 -20.64
N LYS A 202 2.92 -20.56 -21.12
CA LYS A 202 2.58 -19.36 -20.36
C LYS A 202 1.08 -19.10 -20.50
N PRO A 203 0.39 -18.69 -19.43
CA PRO A 203 -1.00 -18.32 -19.53
C PRO A 203 -1.15 -17.05 -20.37
N VAL A 204 -2.27 -16.91 -21.08
CA VAL A 204 -2.64 -15.69 -21.82
C VAL A 204 -3.28 -14.67 -20.89
N LYS A 205 -4.02 -15.16 -19.88
CA LYS A 205 -4.69 -14.35 -18.87
C LYS A 205 -4.78 -15.12 -17.55
N VAL A 206 -4.57 -14.43 -16.45
CA VAL A 206 -4.78 -14.98 -15.11
C VAL A 206 -5.71 -14.05 -14.34
N THR A 207 -6.74 -14.61 -13.71
CA THR A 207 -7.64 -13.85 -12.83
C THR A 207 -7.57 -14.40 -11.41
N PHE A 208 -7.46 -13.52 -10.44
CA PHE A 208 -7.61 -13.82 -9.02
C PHE A 208 -8.89 -13.14 -8.54
N THR A 209 -9.75 -13.89 -7.89
CA THR A 209 -11.00 -13.36 -7.32
C THR A 209 -10.99 -13.55 -5.82
N GLN A 210 -11.26 -12.48 -5.09
CA GLN A 210 -11.45 -12.53 -3.66
C GLN A 210 -12.91 -12.88 -3.36
N GLU A 211 -13.08 -14.01 -2.68
CA GLU A 211 -14.37 -14.53 -2.22
C GLU A 211 -14.22 -15.02 -0.78
N PHE A 212 -15.26 -15.62 -0.21
CA PHE A 212 -15.26 -16.11 1.17
C PHE A 212 -14.59 -17.48 1.35
N ALA A 213 -14.28 -18.16 0.25
CA ALA A 213 -13.43 -19.34 0.21
C ALA A 213 -12.71 -19.41 -1.13
N CYS A 214 -11.62 -20.17 -1.19
CA CYS A 214 -11.01 -20.48 -2.46
C CYS A 214 -11.78 -21.60 -3.16
N ARG A 215 -12.35 -21.33 -4.35
CA ARG A 215 -13.17 -22.34 -5.06
C ARG A 215 -12.38 -23.56 -5.52
N ALA A 216 -11.08 -23.41 -5.78
CA ALA A 216 -10.26 -24.52 -6.22
C ALA A 216 -10.10 -25.62 -5.14
N GLU A 217 -10.34 -25.28 -3.86
CA GLU A 217 -10.42 -26.26 -2.77
C GLU A 217 -11.78 -26.98 -2.74
N LEU A 218 -12.85 -26.31 -3.14
CA LEU A 218 -14.22 -26.85 -3.19
C LEU A 218 -14.46 -27.75 -4.41
N ASP A 219 -13.89 -27.40 -5.57
CA ASP A 219 -13.95 -28.20 -6.80
C ASP A 219 -12.56 -28.67 -7.22
N GLN A 220 -12.12 -29.78 -6.62
CA GLN A 220 -10.83 -30.40 -6.93
C GLN A 220 -10.72 -30.86 -8.40
N GLY A 221 -11.81 -30.93 -9.16
CA GLY A 221 -11.76 -31.24 -10.59
C GLY A 221 -11.13 -30.11 -11.41
N LYS A 222 -11.27 -28.87 -10.95
CA LYS A 222 -10.79 -27.66 -11.65
C LYS A 222 -9.32 -27.34 -11.40
N ASN A 223 -8.66 -28.05 -10.47
CA ASN A 223 -7.22 -27.91 -10.25
C ASN A 223 -6.34 -28.56 -11.34
N ARG A 224 -6.95 -29.27 -12.28
CA ARG A 224 -6.28 -29.87 -13.43
C ARG A 224 -6.57 -29.07 -14.68
N CYS A 225 -5.57 -28.99 -15.56
CA CYS A 225 -5.74 -28.43 -16.88
C CYS A 225 -6.90 -29.13 -17.60
N GLY A 226 -7.92 -28.37 -17.97
CA GLY A 226 -9.10 -28.86 -18.66
C GLY A 226 -9.56 -27.87 -19.72
N LEU A 227 -10.34 -28.37 -20.68
CA LEU A 227 -10.98 -27.52 -21.68
C LEU A 227 -11.88 -26.48 -20.98
N ASP A 228 -11.71 -25.23 -21.38
CA ASP A 228 -12.51 -24.11 -20.89
C ASP A 228 -12.89 -23.22 -22.07
N GLY A 229 -14.19 -23.17 -22.38
CA GLY A 229 -14.68 -22.44 -23.54
C GLY A 229 -14.26 -23.04 -24.89
N ALA A 230 -14.19 -22.21 -25.93
CA ALA A 230 -13.92 -22.66 -27.31
C ALA A 230 -12.42 -22.60 -27.65
N GLY A 231 -11.68 -23.61 -27.19
CA GLY A 231 -10.28 -23.82 -27.62
C GLY A 231 -9.22 -23.32 -26.63
N HIS A 232 -9.63 -22.80 -25.47
CA HIS A 232 -8.73 -22.54 -24.37
C HIS A 232 -8.77 -23.67 -23.34
N TYR A 233 -7.75 -23.67 -22.50
CA TYR A 233 -7.63 -24.57 -21.38
C TYR A 233 -7.38 -23.76 -20.12
N SER A 234 -7.93 -24.20 -18.99
CA SER A 234 -7.74 -23.52 -17.73
C SER A 234 -7.50 -24.46 -16.58
N MET A 235 -6.89 -23.91 -15.53
CA MET A 235 -6.79 -24.56 -14.23
C MET A 235 -6.98 -23.51 -13.14
N SER A 236 -7.57 -23.94 -12.02
CA SER A 236 -7.79 -23.10 -10.85
C SER A 236 -6.93 -23.54 -9.67
N SER A 237 -6.51 -22.59 -8.84
CA SER A 237 -5.79 -22.88 -7.60
C SER A 237 -6.01 -21.77 -6.57
N CYS A 238 -5.41 -21.90 -5.39
CA CYS A 238 -5.52 -20.95 -4.30
C CYS A 238 -4.18 -20.26 -4.06
N TYR A 239 -4.17 -18.92 -4.12
CA TYR A 239 -2.97 -18.14 -3.93
C TYR A 239 -3.23 -16.93 -3.04
N ARG A 240 -2.26 -16.59 -2.20
CA ARG A 240 -2.21 -15.31 -1.47
C ARG A 240 -1.33 -14.30 -2.19
N ASP A 241 -0.20 -14.76 -2.69
CA ASP A 241 0.78 -13.95 -3.43
C ASP A 241 0.56 -14.07 -4.95
N TYR A 242 -0.34 -13.23 -5.47
CA TYR A 242 -0.63 -13.18 -6.91
C TYR A 242 0.55 -12.62 -7.72
N PHE A 243 1.38 -11.74 -7.13
CA PHE A 243 2.58 -11.22 -7.78
C PHE A 243 3.65 -12.30 -7.95
N GLY A 244 3.94 -13.06 -6.90
CA GLY A 244 4.86 -14.20 -6.95
C GLY A 244 4.41 -15.27 -7.95
N PHE A 245 3.10 -15.55 -8.01
CA PHE A 245 2.55 -16.42 -9.04
C PHE A 245 2.76 -15.85 -10.44
N ALA A 246 2.39 -14.59 -10.69
CA ALA A 246 2.53 -13.97 -12.00
C ALA A 246 3.99 -13.98 -12.49
N ASN A 247 4.94 -13.62 -11.61
CA ASN A 247 6.37 -13.69 -11.90
C ASN A 247 6.81 -15.10 -12.33
N THR A 248 6.31 -16.13 -11.67
CA THR A 248 6.64 -17.53 -11.97
C THR A 248 5.98 -18.00 -13.27
N ALA A 249 4.69 -17.68 -13.46
CA ALA A 249 3.88 -18.19 -14.57
C ALA A 249 4.25 -17.57 -15.92
N PHE A 250 4.45 -16.25 -15.95
CA PHE A 250 4.86 -15.54 -17.16
C PHE A 250 6.38 -15.57 -17.35
N GLY A 251 7.12 -15.74 -16.26
CA GLY A 251 8.57 -15.73 -16.23
C GLY A 251 9.16 -14.33 -16.44
N ASN A 252 10.48 -14.26 -16.43
CA ASN A 252 11.17 -12.97 -16.42
C ASN A 252 11.07 -12.21 -17.74
N TYR A 253 10.77 -12.83 -18.89
CA TYR A 253 10.90 -12.21 -20.22
C TYR A 253 9.58 -12.07 -21.00
N THR A 254 8.45 -12.27 -20.34
CA THR A 254 7.13 -12.08 -20.94
C THR A 254 6.47 -10.89 -20.28
N PRO A 255 6.42 -9.72 -20.93
CA PRO A 255 5.74 -8.56 -20.38
C PRO A 255 4.31 -8.94 -19.99
N TYR A 256 3.91 -8.57 -18.78
CA TYR A 256 2.54 -8.70 -18.34
C TYR A 256 2.11 -7.48 -17.53
N LEU A 257 0.82 -7.18 -17.58
CA LEU A 257 0.20 -6.06 -16.89
C LEU A 257 -0.78 -6.61 -15.85
N VAL A 258 -0.58 -6.21 -14.60
CA VAL A 258 -1.42 -6.56 -13.46
C VAL A 258 -2.38 -5.40 -13.20
N VAL A 259 -3.67 -5.72 -13.12
CA VAL A 259 -4.75 -4.79 -12.79
C VAL A 259 -5.45 -5.27 -11.54
N GLU A 260 -5.37 -4.50 -10.48
CA GLU A 260 -6.03 -4.80 -9.22
C GLU A 260 -7.31 -3.96 -9.13
N GLY A 261 -8.44 -4.62 -8.91
CA GLY A 261 -9.74 -3.99 -8.71
C GLY A 261 -10.11 -3.94 -7.23
N PHE A 262 -10.57 -2.78 -6.77
CA PHE A 262 -10.90 -2.55 -5.37
C PHE A 262 -12.35 -2.14 -5.17
N ALA A 263 -12.86 -2.52 -4.00
CA ALA A 263 -14.18 -2.20 -3.49
C ALA A 263 -14.19 -0.83 -2.79
N ASP A 264 -13.33 0.12 -3.10
CA ASP A 264 -13.45 1.46 -2.53
C ASP A 264 -12.70 2.43 -3.41
N GLY A 265 -12.78 3.72 -3.09
CA GLY A 265 -12.04 4.74 -3.85
C GLY A 265 -10.58 4.92 -3.43
N TYR A 266 -10.12 4.18 -2.43
CA TYR A 266 -8.79 4.36 -1.82
C TYR A 266 -7.93 3.10 -1.89
N CYS A 267 -8.40 2.07 -2.60
CA CYS A 267 -7.69 0.81 -2.82
C CYS A 267 -7.33 0.07 -1.52
N ASN A 268 -8.26 0.04 -0.56
CA ASN A 268 -8.10 -0.69 0.71
C ASN A 268 -8.68 -2.11 0.65
N TYR A 269 -9.71 -2.34 -0.16
CA TYR A 269 -10.44 -3.61 -0.18
C TYR A 269 -10.33 -4.30 -1.54
N LEU A 270 -9.38 -5.23 -1.67
CA LEU A 270 -9.15 -5.98 -2.91
C LEU A 270 -10.39 -6.84 -3.27
N LEU A 271 -10.83 -6.76 -4.52
CA LEU A 271 -11.91 -7.58 -5.08
C LEU A 271 -11.38 -8.63 -6.04
N ASN A 272 -10.54 -8.19 -6.98
CA ASN A 272 -9.98 -9.06 -7.99
C ASN A 272 -8.65 -8.52 -8.48
N VAL A 273 -7.88 -9.41 -9.09
CA VAL A 273 -6.68 -9.07 -9.83
C VAL A 273 -6.76 -9.74 -11.19
N THR A 274 -6.52 -9.00 -12.26
CA THR A 274 -6.37 -9.56 -13.60
C THR A 274 -4.96 -9.31 -14.09
N VAL A 275 -4.30 -10.37 -14.54
CA VAL A 275 -2.98 -10.32 -15.16
C VAL A 275 -3.14 -10.63 -16.65
N TYR A 276 -2.82 -9.66 -17.49
CA TYR A 276 -2.84 -9.78 -18.94
C TYR A 276 -1.43 -10.02 -19.46
N THR A 277 -1.25 -10.99 -20.36
CA THR A 277 -0.05 -11.01 -21.20
C THR A 277 -0.02 -9.71 -22.02
N ALA A 278 1.11 -9.01 -21.99
CA ALA A 278 1.27 -7.70 -22.62
C ALA A 278 2.24 -7.76 -23.81
N ASP A 279 2.06 -8.77 -24.66
CA ASP A 279 2.86 -9.05 -25.85
C ASP A 279 2.42 -8.25 -27.10
N GLY A 280 1.34 -7.46 -26.99
CA GLY A 280 0.76 -6.72 -28.10
C GLY A 280 0.07 -7.60 -29.16
N LEU A 281 -0.20 -8.86 -28.86
CA LEU A 281 -0.97 -9.75 -29.71
C LEU A 281 -2.45 -9.76 -29.28
N CYS A 282 -3.31 -10.17 -30.20
CA CYS A 282 -4.73 -10.37 -29.93
C CYS A 282 -4.94 -11.74 -29.27
N HIS A 283 -5.61 -11.76 -28.11
CA HIS A 283 -5.95 -12.96 -27.38
C HIS A 283 -7.47 -13.08 -27.23
N SER A 284 -8.05 -14.18 -27.70
CA SER A 284 -9.48 -14.46 -27.50
C SER A 284 -9.78 -14.75 -26.03
N ASN A 285 -10.97 -14.35 -25.58
CA ASN A 285 -11.47 -14.76 -24.27
C ASN A 285 -12.07 -16.16 -24.33
N VAL A 286 -12.24 -16.76 -23.15
CA VAL A 286 -12.87 -18.07 -22.96
C VAL A 286 -14.29 -18.13 -23.54
N ASP A 287 -15.00 -17.00 -23.60
CA ASP A 287 -16.34 -16.90 -24.19
C ASP A 287 -16.35 -17.09 -25.73
N ALA A 288 -15.19 -17.05 -26.38
CA ALA A 288 -15.00 -17.11 -27.83
C ALA A 288 -15.71 -16.02 -28.64
N THR A 289 -16.27 -15.01 -27.97
CA THR A 289 -16.99 -13.90 -28.57
C THR A 289 -16.25 -12.59 -28.41
N SER A 290 -15.44 -12.44 -27.36
CA SER A 290 -14.66 -11.23 -27.10
C SER A 290 -13.16 -11.53 -27.13
N SER A 291 -12.35 -10.48 -27.19
CA SER A 291 -10.89 -10.59 -27.12
C SER A 291 -10.29 -9.40 -26.38
N PHE A 292 -8.99 -9.51 -26.10
CA PHE A 292 -8.22 -8.43 -25.52
C PHE A 292 -6.83 -8.34 -26.16
N MET A 293 -6.24 -7.16 -26.04
CA MET A 293 -4.84 -6.91 -26.34
C MET A 293 -4.30 -6.00 -25.24
N ALA A 294 -3.17 -6.39 -24.66
CA ALA A 294 -2.44 -5.52 -23.75
C ALA A 294 -1.04 -5.25 -24.31
N THR A 295 -0.59 -4.02 -24.12
CA THR A 295 0.72 -3.56 -24.57
C THR A 295 1.37 -2.76 -23.47
N VAL A 296 2.66 -3.01 -23.23
CA VAL A 296 3.52 -2.07 -22.49
C VAL A 296 4.40 -1.37 -23.52
N THR A 297 4.31 -0.04 -23.58
CA THR A 297 5.03 0.78 -24.55
C THR A 297 6.42 1.16 -24.01
N THR A 298 7.29 1.61 -24.91
CA THR A 298 8.68 1.94 -24.58
C THR A 298 8.85 3.16 -23.68
N ASP A 299 7.82 4.00 -23.58
CA ASP A 299 7.76 5.16 -22.68
C ASP A 299 7.33 4.78 -21.25
N GLY A 300 7.14 3.49 -20.96
CA GLY A 300 6.73 2.99 -19.66
C GLY A 300 5.24 3.15 -19.39
N SER A 301 4.43 3.57 -20.36
CA SER A 301 2.98 3.48 -20.29
C SER A 301 2.48 2.08 -20.73
N ALA A 302 1.21 1.79 -20.46
CA ALA A 302 0.58 0.55 -20.91
C ALA A 302 -0.85 0.81 -21.36
N ALA A 303 -1.35 -0.04 -22.24
CA ALA A 303 -2.72 -0.01 -22.69
C ALA A 303 -3.35 -1.39 -22.57
N ILE A 304 -4.63 -1.42 -22.20
CA ILE A 304 -5.47 -2.60 -22.26
C ILE A 304 -6.66 -2.26 -23.12
N THR A 305 -6.80 -2.95 -24.24
CA THR A 305 -7.95 -2.81 -25.13
C THR A 305 -8.75 -4.10 -25.12
N THR A 306 -10.04 -4.01 -24.80
CA THR A 306 -11.00 -5.10 -24.95
C THR A 306 -11.82 -4.90 -26.22
N TYR A 307 -12.27 -6.00 -26.81
CA TYR A 307 -12.98 -6.01 -28.08
C TYR A 307 -14.26 -6.84 -27.97
N LEU A 308 -15.29 -6.43 -28.72
CA LEU A 308 -16.58 -7.12 -28.80
C LEU A 308 -16.56 -8.36 -29.69
N ASP A 309 -15.48 -8.56 -30.45
CA ASP A 309 -15.22 -9.73 -31.29
C ASP A 309 -13.99 -10.52 -30.81
N SER A 310 -13.78 -11.72 -31.36
CA SER A 310 -12.68 -12.61 -30.95
C SER A 310 -11.36 -12.39 -31.70
N TYR A 311 -11.29 -11.42 -32.62
CA TYR A 311 -10.12 -11.18 -33.48
C TYR A 311 -9.59 -9.73 -33.42
N CYS A 312 -10.01 -8.97 -32.41
CA CYS A 312 -9.59 -7.60 -32.14
C CYS A 312 -9.94 -6.60 -33.26
N GLY A 313 -11.14 -6.71 -33.85
CA GLY A 313 -11.61 -5.79 -34.89
C GLY A 313 -12.45 -4.62 -34.38
N GLU A 314 -13.32 -4.87 -33.40
CA GLU A 314 -14.30 -3.92 -32.85
C GLU A 314 -14.00 -3.61 -31.38
N VAL A 315 -13.43 -2.44 -31.13
CA VAL A 315 -13.04 -2.00 -29.78
C VAL A 315 -14.29 -1.80 -28.92
N ASP A 316 -14.32 -2.47 -27.78
CA ASP A 316 -15.30 -2.26 -26.70
C ASP A 316 -14.84 -1.10 -25.80
N ASN A 317 -13.65 -1.26 -25.21
CA ASN A 317 -13.08 -0.30 -24.29
C ASN A 317 -11.55 -0.27 -24.41
N SER A 318 -10.95 0.89 -24.16
CA SER A 318 -9.50 1.02 -24.03
C SER A 318 -9.16 1.75 -22.73
N THR A 319 -8.29 1.14 -21.94
CA THR A 319 -7.74 1.72 -20.72
C THR A 319 -6.28 2.04 -20.96
N GLU A 320 -5.97 3.34 -21.06
CA GLU A 320 -4.59 3.84 -21.08
C GLU A 320 -4.10 4.02 -19.65
N VAL A 321 -2.91 3.50 -19.37
CA VAL A 321 -2.26 3.52 -18.06
C VAL A 321 -0.96 4.30 -18.20
N SER A 322 -0.93 5.50 -17.63
CA SER A 322 0.27 6.35 -17.66
C SER A 322 1.45 5.68 -16.92
N GLU A 323 2.68 6.02 -17.33
CA GLU A 323 3.91 5.67 -16.63
C GLU A 323 3.81 5.99 -15.13
N ARG A 324 3.29 7.18 -14.79
CA ARG A 324 3.07 7.59 -13.40
C ARG A 324 2.22 6.58 -12.64
N ALA A 325 1.08 6.17 -13.18
CA ALA A 325 0.18 5.23 -12.52
C ALA A 325 0.83 3.85 -12.25
N LEU A 326 1.75 3.42 -13.14
CA LEU A 326 2.53 2.20 -12.98
C LEU A 326 3.66 2.35 -11.94
N LEU A 327 4.32 3.51 -11.90
CA LEU A 327 5.46 3.78 -11.01
C LEU A 327 5.06 4.13 -9.59
N SER A 328 4.04 4.98 -9.43
CA SER A 328 3.61 5.48 -8.12
C SER A 328 2.61 4.54 -7.44
N TYR A 329 2.22 3.46 -8.11
CA TYR A 329 1.21 2.51 -7.63
C TYR A 329 -0.06 3.25 -7.13
N GLU A 330 -0.39 4.33 -7.85
CA GLU A 330 -1.43 5.27 -7.46
C GLU A 330 -2.81 4.59 -7.56
N CYS A 331 -3.67 4.88 -6.58
CA CYS A 331 -5.04 4.40 -6.61
C CYS A 331 -5.87 5.24 -7.60
N VAL A 332 -6.24 4.64 -8.73
CA VAL A 332 -7.01 5.31 -9.78
C VAL A 332 -8.50 5.10 -9.52
N ASN A 333 -9.19 6.19 -9.16
CA ASN A 333 -10.63 6.16 -8.96
C ASN A 333 -11.37 6.01 -10.30
N ASP A 334 -12.21 4.98 -10.40
CA ASP A 334 -13.14 4.78 -11.51
C ASP A 334 -14.55 5.21 -11.08
N TYR A 335 -14.94 6.39 -11.54
CA TYR A 335 -16.27 6.94 -11.30
C TYR A 335 -17.36 6.34 -12.21
N ARG A 336 -17.04 5.38 -13.10
CA ARG A 336 -17.97 4.87 -14.12
C ARG A 336 -18.73 3.58 -13.75
N TRP A 337 -18.64 3.08 -12.51
CA TRP A 337 -19.46 1.95 -12.10
C TRP A 337 -20.88 2.41 -11.72
N ASN A 338 -21.85 2.14 -12.61
CA ASN A 338 -23.26 2.53 -12.49
C ASN A 338 -24.03 1.70 -11.46
N GLY A 339 -23.61 1.78 -10.19
CA GLY A 339 -24.33 1.25 -9.03
C GLY A 339 -24.37 2.19 -7.83
N GLY A 340 -23.86 3.43 -7.97
CA GLY A 340 -23.80 4.41 -6.87
C GLY A 340 -22.52 4.38 -6.03
N TYR A 341 -21.48 3.65 -6.47
CA TYR A 341 -20.26 3.42 -5.69
C TYR A 341 -18.99 3.70 -6.51
N SER A 342 -17.99 4.34 -5.92
CA SER A 342 -16.64 4.44 -6.51
C SER A 342 -15.93 3.09 -6.40
N SER A 343 -15.55 2.52 -7.55
CA SER A 343 -14.53 1.47 -7.63
C SER A 343 -13.18 2.12 -7.91
N SER A 344 -12.08 1.50 -7.51
CA SER A 344 -10.76 1.99 -7.90
C SER A 344 -9.89 0.85 -8.41
N ARG A 345 -8.83 1.23 -9.11
CA ARG A 345 -7.88 0.31 -9.72
C ARG A 345 -6.44 0.70 -9.40
N ARG A 346 -5.57 -0.30 -9.28
CA ARG A 346 -4.11 -0.13 -9.35
C ARG A 346 -3.55 -0.94 -10.50
N PHE A 347 -2.41 -0.48 -10.99
CA PHE A 347 -1.74 -1.06 -12.14
C PHE A 347 -0.27 -1.30 -11.80
N SER A 348 0.27 -2.40 -12.31
CA SER A 348 1.70 -2.71 -12.20
C SER A 348 2.12 -3.63 -13.34
N VAL A 349 3.41 -3.71 -13.64
CA VAL A 349 3.95 -4.50 -14.76
C VAL A 349 5.02 -5.47 -14.27
N GLY A 350 5.20 -6.57 -14.99
CA GLY A 350 6.27 -7.54 -14.73
C GLY A 350 6.72 -8.28 -15.99
N GLY A 351 7.68 -9.19 -15.83
CA GLY A 351 8.20 -10.02 -16.93
C GLY A 351 8.92 -9.25 -18.05
N MET A 352 9.47 -8.08 -17.74
CA MET A 352 10.18 -7.20 -18.68
C MET A 352 11.66 -7.56 -18.92
N GLY A 353 12.13 -8.66 -18.36
CA GLY A 353 13.51 -9.16 -18.37
C GLY A 353 14.19 -8.96 -17.02
N ASP A 354 15.30 -9.67 -16.82
CA ASP A 354 16.30 -9.31 -15.81
C ASP A 354 17.09 -8.07 -16.31
N PRO A 355 17.27 -6.99 -15.52
CA PRO A 355 18.15 -5.86 -15.86
C PRO A 355 19.65 -6.24 -16.02
N LEU A 356 20.02 -7.52 -15.87
CA LEU A 356 21.41 -7.97 -15.68
C LEU A 356 22.10 -8.61 -16.89
N THR A 357 21.96 -8.03 -18.09
CA THR A 357 23.04 -8.17 -19.11
C THR A 357 23.72 -6.86 -19.47
N ASN A 358 23.15 -5.72 -19.07
CA ASN A 358 23.85 -4.44 -19.06
C ASN A 358 23.19 -3.55 -18.00
N LYS A 359 23.79 -3.43 -16.80
CA LYS A 359 23.44 -2.46 -15.74
C LYS A 359 23.24 -1.06 -16.35
N LYS A 360 22.04 -0.77 -16.85
CA LYS A 360 21.68 0.48 -17.49
C LYS A 360 20.55 1.06 -16.66
N MET A 361 20.88 2.08 -15.92
CA MET A 361 19.97 2.86 -15.09
C MET A 361 19.24 3.86 -15.99
N SER A 362 18.00 4.17 -15.63
CA SER A 362 17.23 5.22 -16.32
C SER A 362 17.77 6.58 -15.87
N ALA A 363 18.03 7.47 -16.83
CA ALA A 363 18.42 8.83 -16.54
C ALA A 363 17.50 9.84 -17.23
N VAL A 364 17.03 10.81 -16.46
CA VAL A 364 16.28 11.98 -16.94
C VAL A 364 17.23 13.18 -16.89
N THR A 365 17.47 13.79 -18.03
CA THR A 365 18.30 15.00 -18.17
C THR A 365 17.38 16.19 -18.39
N MET A 366 17.42 17.17 -17.48
CA MET A 366 16.55 18.34 -17.50
C MET A 366 17.27 19.58 -18.02
N TYR A 367 16.59 20.30 -18.91
CA TYR A 367 17.03 21.51 -19.58
C TYR A 367 16.03 22.64 -19.37
N GLU A 368 16.54 23.86 -19.24
CA GLU A 368 15.73 25.08 -19.17
C GLU A 368 15.36 25.62 -20.57
N ASN A 369 15.83 24.97 -21.64
CA ASN A 369 15.57 25.36 -23.02
C ASN A 369 14.90 24.24 -23.83
N SER A 370 14.04 24.65 -24.76
CA SER A 370 13.25 23.77 -25.62
C SER A 370 14.02 22.97 -26.66
N LEU A 371 15.33 23.19 -26.75
CA LEU A 371 16.21 22.49 -27.68
C LEU A 371 17.04 21.39 -26.99
N CYS A 372 16.90 21.22 -25.68
CA CYS A 372 17.69 20.29 -24.86
C CYS A 372 19.20 20.38 -25.16
N SER A 373 19.66 21.62 -25.33
CA SER A 373 21.01 21.94 -25.78
C SER A 373 21.80 22.64 -24.68
N GLY A 374 23.12 22.48 -24.70
CA GLY A 374 24.00 23.03 -23.66
C GLY A 374 24.01 22.20 -22.37
N PRO A 375 24.54 22.73 -21.27
CA PRO A 375 24.55 22.02 -20.00
C PRO A 375 23.12 21.90 -19.43
N PRO A 376 22.73 20.72 -18.92
CA PRO A 376 21.46 20.57 -18.22
C PRO A 376 21.50 21.30 -16.86
N ALA A 377 20.34 21.61 -16.31
CA ALA A 377 20.25 22.09 -14.93
C ALA A 377 20.37 20.92 -13.94
N GLN A 378 19.77 19.77 -14.26
CA GLN A 378 19.76 18.60 -13.39
C GLN A 378 19.76 17.30 -14.21
N ILE A 379 20.38 16.25 -13.68
CA ILE A 379 20.25 14.87 -14.18
C ILE A 379 19.81 14.01 -13.01
N VAL A 380 18.75 13.24 -13.17
CA VAL A 380 18.26 12.28 -12.17
C VAL A 380 18.45 10.88 -12.71
N VAL A 381 19.05 9.99 -11.93
CA VAL A 381 19.32 8.60 -12.30
C VAL A 381 18.72 7.66 -11.27
N GLU A 382 17.89 6.73 -11.71
CA GLU A 382 17.23 5.74 -10.84
C GLU A 382 17.79 4.35 -11.08
N SER A 383 18.25 3.69 -10.01
CA SER A 383 18.93 2.38 -10.11
C SER A 383 17.97 1.20 -10.20
N ARG A 384 16.72 1.39 -9.75
CA ARG A 384 15.69 0.34 -9.64
C ARG A 384 14.84 0.14 -10.90
N LEU A 385 15.00 1.01 -11.92
CA LEU A 385 14.27 0.93 -13.18
C LEU A 385 15.13 0.33 -14.30
N PRO A 386 14.60 -0.60 -15.10
CA PRO A 386 15.24 -0.99 -16.35
C PRO A 386 15.14 0.16 -17.36
N CYS A 387 16.27 0.51 -17.98
CA CYS A 387 16.26 1.59 -18.96
C CYS A 387 16.00 1.11 -20.39
N PHE A 388 15.02 1.73 -21.03
CA PHE A 388 14.74 1.62 -22.46
C PHE A 388 14.65 3.04 -23.05
N VAL A 389 15.57 3.38 -23.96
CA VAL A 389 15.42 4.57 -24.82
C VAL A 389 15.16 4.11 -26.24
N SER A 390 14.23 4.78 -26.93
CA SER A 390 14.09 4.66 -28.38
C SER A 390 15.39 5.11 -29.06
N GLU A 391 15.66 4.63 -30.27
CA GLU A 391 16.84 5.06 -31.05
C GLU A 391 16.80 6.56 -31.43
N THR A 392 15.73 7.28 -31.06
CA THR A 392 15.55 8.71 -31.29
C THR A 392 15.11 9.42 -30.00
N SER A 393 16.06 9.80 -29.13
CA SER A 393 15.77 10.74 -28.06
C SER A 393 15.44 12.11 -28.65
N TRP A 394 14.28 12.66 -28.31
CA TRP A 394 13.83 14.00 -28.69
C TRP A 394 13.52 14.82 -27.43
N CYS A 395 13.67 16.13 -27.54
CA CYS A 395 13.48 17.05 -26.42
C CYS A 395 11.99 17.24 -26.12
N GLU A 396 11.51 16.71 -24.99
CA GLU A 396 10.10 16.76 -24.62
C GLU A 396 9.82 17.93 -23.67
N ASN A 397 8.64 18.54 -23.78
CA ASN A 397 8.16 19.51 -22.79
C ASN A 397 7.52 18.73 -21.63
N SER A 398 8.09 18.88 -20.43
CA SER A 398 7.57 18.29 -19.21
C SER A 398 6.79 19.36 -18.44
N MET A 399 5.46 19.20 -18.37
CA MET A 399 4.61 20.06 -17.56
C MET A 399 4.59 19.55 -16.11
N THR A 400 5.48 20.08 -15.26
CA THR A 400 5.27 20.07 -13.81
C THR A 400 4.52 21.35 -13.40
N ARG A 401 3.68 21.28 -12.36
CA ARG A 401 2.49 22.12 -12.07
C ARG A 401 2.64 23.66 -12.08
N THR A 402 3.79 24.25 -12.37
CA THR A 402 3.96 25.71 -12.46
C THR A 402 5.08 26.21 -13.40
N ASN A 403 5.97 25.36 -13.94
CA ASN A 403 7.10 25.77 -14.79
C ASN A 403 7.26 24.83 -16.01
N GLY A 404 7.49 25.39 -17.19
CA GLY A 404 7.83 24.61 -18.38
C GLY A 404 9.31 24.24 -18.38
N VAL A 405 9.62 22.98 -18.11
CA VAL A 405 10.98 22.44 -18.24
C VAL A 405 11.04 21.43 -19.38
N HIS A 406 12.22 21.22 -19.93
CA HIS A 406 12.43 20.29 -21.04
C HIS A 406 13.29 19.12 -20.60
N GLN A 407 13.02 17.93 -21.12
CA GLN A 407 13.73 16.73 -20.69
C GLN A 407 14.14 15.83 -21.85
N GLU A 408 15.24 15.12 -21.63
CA GLU A 408 15.73 14.04 -22.48
C GLU A 408 15.98 12.80 -21.61
N ARG A 409 15.53 11.62 -22.06
CA ARG A 409 15.78 10.35 -21.36
C ARG A 409 16.95 9.60 -21.97
N SER A 410 17.71 8.89 -21.15
CA SER A 410 18.93 8.18 -21.54
C SER A 410 19.17 6.95 -20.68
N CYS A 411 19.81 5.94 -21.26
CA CYS A 411 20.26 4.77 -20.52
C CYS A 411 21.71 4.86 -20.12
N VAL A 412 21.96 4.78 -18.82
CA VAL A 412 23.25 5.11 -18.23
C VAL A 412 23.84 3.91 -17.51
N LYS A 413 25.05 3.51 -17.94
CA LYS A 413 25.82 2.46 -17.28
C LYS A 413 26.76 3.00 -16.22
N ASP A 414 27.32 4.18 -16.47
CA ASP A 414 28.26 4.86 -15.57
C ASP A 414 27.81 6.31 -15.38
N ILE A 415 27.32 6.60 -14.18
CA ILE A 415 26.71 7.89 -13.84
C ILE A 415 27.73 9.03 -13.96
N GLY A 416 28.96 8.79 -13.50
CA GLY A 416 30.04 9.78 -13.54
C GLY A 416 30.42 10.20 -14.95
N SER A 417 30.63 9.22 -15.84
CA SER A 417 30.97 9.46 -17.25
C SER A 417 29.81 10.08 -18.01
N PHE A 418 28.57 9.67 -17.72
CA PHE A 418 27.39 10.26 -18.34
C PHE A 418 27.20 11.72 -17.92
N GLY A 419 27.26 12.02 -16.61
CA GLY A 419 27.24 13.40 -16.11
C GLY A 419 28.33 14.26 -16.75
N LYS A 420 29.56 13.75 -16.80
CA LYS A 420 30.68 14.44 -17.48
C LYS A 420 30.39 14.73 -18.96
N SER A 421 29.75 13.78 -19.66
CA SER A 421 29.41 13.97 -21.08
C SER A 421 28.34 15.04 -21.31
N LYS A 422 27.39 15.19 -20.39
CA LYS A 422 26.28 16.15 -20.49
C LYS A 422 26.66 17.55 -19.98
N PHE A 423 27.38 17.65 -18.88
CA PHE A 423 27.85 18.94 -18.34
C PHE A 423 29.10 19.48 -19.05
N GLY A 424 29.91 18.61 -19.66
CA GLY A 424 31.13 19.02 -20.36
C GLY A 424 32.12 19.74 -19.43
N THR A 425 32.36 21.03 -19.70
CA THR A 425 33.22 21.91 -18.89
C THR A 425 32.44 22.71 -17.83
N THR A 426 31.11 22.60 -17.81
CA THR A 426 30.27 23.30 -16.83
C THR A 426 30.47 22.69 -15.45
N PRO A 427 30.65 23.50 -14.39
CA PRO A 427 30.74 22.98 -13.04
C PRO A 427 29.49 22.22 -12.63
N TYR A 428 29.65 21.05 -12.01
CA TYR A 428 28.54 20.24 -11.51
C TYR A 428 28.91 19.44 -10.26
N VAL A 429 27.88 19.05 -9.52
CA VAL A 429 27.93 18.14 -8.38
C VAL A 429 27.11 16.92 -8.69
N LEU A 430 27.69 15.73 -8.55
CA LEU A 430 27.00 14.45 -8.59
C LEU A 430 26.85 13.91 -7.16
N VAL A 431 25.61 13.76 -6.73
CA VAL A 431 25.23 13.15 -5.46
C VAL A 431 24.74 11.74 -5.76
N THR A 432 25.36 10.73 -5.17
CA THR A 432 24.92 9.34 -5.31
C THR A 432 24.29 8.88 -4.00
N GLU A 433 23.11 8.28 -4.10
CA GLU A 433 22.28 7.86 -2.98
C GLU A 433 22.28 6.34 -2.86
N TYR A 434 22.42 5.86 -1.63
CA TYR A 434 22.49 4.46 -1.27
C TYR A 434 21.43 4.12 -0.22
N ALA A 435 21.08 2.85 -0.11
CA ALA A 435 20.13 2.39 0.89
C ALA A 435 20.67 2.68 2.31
N GLU A 436 19.81 3.20 3.17
CA GLU A 436 20.15 3.49 4.56
C GLU A 436 20.65 2.23 5.30
N GLY A 437 21.63 2.41 6.18
CA GLY A 437 22.23 1.31 6.94
C GLY A 437 23.17 0.41 6.13
N THR A 438 23.44 0.73 4.87
CA THR A 438 24.39 -0.02 4.02
C THR A 438 25.77 0.64 3.92
N GLU A 439 26.02 1.76 4.59
CA GLU A 439 27.31 2.48 4.55
C GLU A 439 27.81 2.73 3.11
N CYS A 440 26.89 3.17 2.25
CA CYS A 440 27.13 3.40 0.83
C CYS A 440 27.49 2.15 0.00
N GLU A 441 26.96 0.97 0.34
CA GLU A 441 27.19 -0.27 -0.44
C GLU A 441 26.10 -0.53 -1.50
N THR A 442 24.83 -0.23 -1.20
CA THR A 442 23.69 -0.55 -2.09
C THR A 442 23.14 0.68 -2.79
N LEU A 443 23.42 0.86 -4.08
CA LEU A 443 23.03 2.03 -4.87
C LEU A 443 21.51 2.11 -5.12
N GLU A 444 20.88 3.22 -4.76
CA GLU A 444 19.46 3.51 -5.04
C GLU A 444 19.26 4.48 -6.20
N GLY A 445 20.19 5.43 -6.38
CA GLY A 445 20.09 6.41 -7.44
C GLY A 445 21.20 7.43 -7.39
N ALA A 446 21.07 8.45 -8.22
CA ALA A 446 21.95 9.60 -8.17
C ALA A 446 21.28 10.84 -8.77
N VAL A 447 21.68 12.01 -8.29
CA VAL A 447 21.28 13.30 -8.85
C VAL A 447 22.52 14.13 -9.13
N ALA A 448 22.64 14.63 -10.36
CA ALA A 448 23.66 15.60 -10.72
C ALA A 448 23.03 16.99 -10.90
N TYR A 449 23.65 17.99 -10.31
CA TYR A 449 23.19 19.37 -10.30
C TYR A 449 24.24 20.28 -10.94
N VAL A 450 23.80 21.25 -11.73
CA VAL A 450 24.67 22.34 -12.19
C VAL A 450 25.15 23.19 -11.00
N ALA A 451 26.41 23.62 -11.02
CA ALA A 451 27.04 24.38 -9.94
C ALA A 451 27.61 25.72 -10.43
N ASP A 452 26.77 26.52 -11.08
CA ASP A 452 27.13 27.81 -11.70
C ASP A 452 26.76 29.03 -10.83
N SER A 453 26.35 28.80 -9.58
CA SER A 453 25.87 29.82 -8.62
C SER A 453 24.58 30.54 -9.03
N ARG A 454 23.81 30.02 -10.00
CA ARG A 454 22.49 30.53 -10.36
C ARG A 454 21.38 29.70 -9.71
N CYS A 455 20.16 30.22 -9.81
CA CYS A 455 18.94 29.62 -9.29
C CYS A 455 18.35 28.68 -10.36
N HIS A 456 18.20 27.41 -10.03
CA HIS A 456 17.69 26.38 -10.93
C HIS A 456 16.51 25.65 -10.31
N TYR A 457 15.56 25.20 -11.13
CA TYR A 457 14.45 24.37 -10.66
C TYR A 457 14.89 22.92 -10.46
N SER A 458 14.45 22.28 -9.38
CA SER A 458 14.67 20.87 -9.09
C SER A 458 13.43 20.05 -9.43
N ILE A 459 13.59 19.02 -10.26
CA ILE A 459 12.48 18.12 -10.64
C ILE A 459 12.21 17.02 -9.59
N THR A 460 13.12 16.79 -8.65
CA THR A 460 13.00 15.72 -7.63
C THR A 460 12.03 16.08 -6.52
N ASP A 461 12.04 17.34 -6.08
CA ASP A 461 11.29 17.85 -4.93
C ASP A 461 10.44 19.09 -5.27
N GLY A 462 10.55 19.61 -6.50
CA GLY A 462 9.79 20.77 -6.97
C GLY A 462 10.27 22.11 -6.39
N THR A 463 11.43 22.15 -5.75
CA THR A 463 12.04 23.35 -5.18
C THR A 463 12.98 24.03 -6.17
N PHE A 464 13.69 25.07 -5.73
CA PHE A 464 14.79 25.68 -6.47
C PHE A 464 16.09 25.50 -5.73
N PHE A 465 17.20 25.34 -6.44
CA PHE A 465 18.51 25.13 -5.82
C PHE A 465 19.54 26.10 -6.37
N LYS A 466 20.55 26.37 -5.54
CA LYS A 466 21.78 27.06 -5.92
C LYS A 466 22.96 26.34 -5.27
N ILE A 467 23.98 26.06 -6.07
CA ILE A 467 25.19 25.39 -5.60
C ILE A 467 26.38 26.32 -5.78
N THR A 468 27.13 26.51 -4.69
CA THR A 468 28.30 27.38 -4.64
C THR A 468 29.48 26.70 -3.97
N LEU A 469 30.70 27.03 -4.40
CA LEU A 469 31.89 26.78 -3.59
C LEU A 469 31.90 27.74 -2.40
N SER A 470 32.18 27.19 -1.23
CA SER A 470 32.29 27.93 0.02
C SER A 470 33.73 27.88 0.56
N PHE A 471 33.95 28.57 1.66
CA PHE A 471 35.25 28.67 2.31
C PHE A 471 35.89 27.27 2.54
N GLY A 472 37.21 27.18 2.40
CA GLY A 472 37.94 25.91 2.58
C GLY A 472 37.67 24.86 1.50
N ASN A 473 37.24 25.26 0.30
CA ASN A 473 36.81 24.38 -0.80
C ASN A 473 35.65 23.43 -0.42
N SER A 474 34.85 23.81 0.58
CA SER A 474 33.59 23.14 0.87
C SER A 474 32.55 23.44 -0.20
N LEU A 475 31.53 22.60 -0.28
CA LEU A 475 30.40 22.75 -1.18
C LEU A 475 29.17 23.16 -0.38
N THR A 476 28.50 24.25 -0.74
CA THR A 476 27.20 24.60 -0.16
C THR A 476 26.11 24.39 -1.20
N ILE A 477 25.12 23.58 -0.83
CA ILE A 477 23.87 23.36 -1.56
C ILE A 477 22.80 24.14 -0.79
N ALA A 478 22.18 25.11 -1.47
CA ALA A 478 21.08 25.89 -0.93
C ALA A 478 19.79 25.52 -1.66
N THR A 479 18.75 25.15 -0.92
CA THR A 479 17.43 24.81 -1.43
C THR A 479 16.42 25.89 -1.03
N TYR A 480 15.58 26.29 -1.97
CA TYR A 480 14.70 27.44 -1.89
C TYR A 480 13.26 27.06 -2.27
N PRO A 481 12.24 27.54 -1.55
CA PRO A 481 10.85 27.24 -1.87
C PRO A 481 10.32 28.03 -3.08
N THR A 482 11.02 29.06 -3.55
CA THR A 482 10.55 29.94 -4.63
C THR A 482 11.61 30.22 -5.69
N SER A 483 11.17 30.55 -6.90
CA SER A 483 12.02 30.86 -8.06
C SER A 483 12.86 32.13 -7.89
N SER A 484 12.65 32.88 -6.82
CA SER A 484 13.44 34.07 -6.51
C SER A 484 14.82 33.72 -5.94
N CYS A 485 15.02 32.49 -5.46
CA CYS A 485 16.19 32.06 -4.69
C CYS A 485 16.62 33.10 -3.64
N SER A 486 15.64 33.57 -2.86
CA SER A 486 15.87 34.50 -1.77
C SER A 486 16.32 33.76 -0.51
N ASP A 487 17.40 34.21 0.12
CA ASP A 487 18.02 33.54 1.28
C ASP A 487 17.16 33.58 2.57
N PHE A 488 16.00 34.25 2.58
CA PHE A 488 15.14 34.36 3.76
C PHE A 488 14.54 33.02 4.21
N ASP A 489 14.25 32.11 3.28
CA ASP A 489 13.65 30.79 3.54
C ASP A 489 14.50 29.65 2.98
N ALA A 490 15.81 29.88 2.83
CA ALA A 490 16.72 28.91 2.24
C ALA A 490 17.21 27.88 3.27
N GLU A 491 17.21 26.61 2.88
CA GLU A 491 17.87 25.54 3.62
C GLU A 491 19.29 25.35 3.07
N PHE A 492 20.29 25.33 3.94
CA PHE A 492 21.69 25.23 3.55
C PHE A 492 22.32 23.94 4.07
N VAL A 493 22.93 23.19 3.16
CA VAL A 493 23.78 22.04 3.46
C VAL A 493 25.20 22.34 3.02
N THR A 494 26.13 22.44 3.97
CA THR A 494 27.57 22.59 3.69
C THR A 494 28.28 21.25 3.84
N ILE A 495 28.98 20.83 2.79
CA ILE A 495 29.70 19.56 2.72
C ILE A 495 31.20 19.85 2.72
N GLY A 496 31.91 19.29 3.69
CA GLY A 496 33.36 19.44 3.84
C GLY A 496 34.16 18.67 2.80
N LEU A 497 35.41 19.09 2.61
CA LEU A 497 36.36 18.49 1.67
C LEU A 497 36.59 17.00 1.90
N LYS A 498 36.43 16.52 3.14
CA LYS A 498 36.65 15.10 3.48
C LYS A 498 35.65 14.17 2.79
N TYR A 499 34.51 14.68 2.31
CA TYR A 499 33.48 13.91 1.58
C TYR A 499 33.47 14.16 0.06
N ILE A 500 34.09 15.23 -0.41
CA ILE A 500 34.07 15.64 -1.81
C ILE A 500 35.18 14.92 -2.58
N ASN A 501 34.82 14.14 -3.61
CA ASN A 501 35.77 13.38 -4.45
C ASN A 501 36.62 12.33 -3.71
N THR A 502 36.27 11.99 -2.46
CA THR A 502 37.00 11.02 -1.62
C THR A 502 36.36 9.64 -1.56
N ARG A 503 35.11 9.51 -2.07
CA ARG A 503 34.23 8.34 -1.88
C ARG A 503 33.84 8.07 -0.42
N ALA A 504 34.11 9.00 0.50
CA ALA A 504 33.66 8.87 1.88
C ALA A 504 32.13 8.99 1.94
N CYS A 505 31.52 8.13 2.75
CA CYS A 505 30.07 8.09 2.93
C CYS A 505 29.63 9.20 3.89
N TYR A 506 28.87 10.15 3.39
CA TYR A 506 28.25 11.22 4.15
C TYR A 506 26.95 10.71 4.75
N GLN A 507 26.78 10.91 6.07
CA GLN A 507 25.63 10.45 6.86
C GLN A 507 25.29 8.95 6.73
N GLY A 508 26.19 8.12 6.18
CA GLY A 508 25.99 6.67 6.03
C GLY A 508 25.23 6.24 4.77
N TYR A 509 24.80 7.17 3.90
CA TYR A 509 24.00 6.84 2.71
C TYR A 509 24.25 7.71 1.46
N GLN A 510 25.15 8.71 1.49
CA GLN A 510 25.43 9.57 0.33
C GLN A 510 26.92 9.66 -0.01
N THR A 511 27.25 9.83 -1.29
CA THR A 511 28.60 10.21 -1.73
C THR A 511 28.56 11.38 -2.71
N PHE A 512 29.60 12.24 -2.66
CA PHE A 512 29.67 13.46 -3.45
C PHE A 512 30.87 13.47 -4.39
N TYR A 513 30.61 13.66 -5.67
CA TYR A 513 31.61 13.92 -6.70
C TYR A 513 31.40 15.31 -7.30
N THR A 514 32.45 16.08 -7.49
CA THR A 514 32.37 17.43 -8.07
C THR A 514 33.41 17.62 -9.15
N ASN A 515 33.00 18.28 -10.23
CA ASN A 515 33.91 18.74 -11.27
C ASN A 515 33.84 20.26 -11.35
N MET A 516 34.71 20.94 -10.60
CA MET A 516 34.70 22.40 -10.44
C MET A 516 35.82 23.08 -11.24
N THR A 517 36.31 22.44 -12.31
CA THR A 517 37.48 22.89 -13.10
C THR A 517 37.37 24.29 -13.71
N ALA A 518 36.17 24.88 -13.77
CA ALA A 518 35.94 26.24 -14.28
C ALA A 518 35.69 27.32 -13.20
N VAL A 519 35.55 26.95 -11.91
CA VAL A 519 35.37 27.94 -10.84
C VAL A 519 36.75 28.34 -10.31
N SER A 520 37.24 29.49 -10.78
CA SER A 520 38.50 30.08 -10.32
C SER A 520 38.54 30.17 -8.79
N THR A 521 39.55 29.56 -8.19
CA THR A 521 39.88 29.68 -6.78
C THR A 521 40.11 31.15 -6.39
N PRO A 522 39.53 31.64 -5.28
CA PRO A 522 40.10 32.79 -4.61
C PRO A 522 41.51 32.44 -4.13
N LYS A 523 42.40 33.42 -4.28
CA LYS A 523 43.84 33.39 -3.95
C LYS A 523 44.10 32.76 -2.57
N GLU A 524 45.10 31.86 -2.53
CA GLU A 524 45.68 31.17 -1.35
C GLU A 524 45.14 31.64 0.01
N THR A 525 44.16 30.91 0.53
CA THR A 525 43.81 30.91 1.96
C THR A 525 44.10 29.50 2.50
N PRO A 526 44.57 29.36 3.76
CA PRO A 526 45.00 28.09 4.29
C PRO A 526 43.88 27.05 4.22
N ILE A 527 44.25 25.82 3.85
CA ILE A 527 43.36 24.66 3.78
C ILE A 527 42.94 24.32 5.22
N ILE A 528 41.79 24.82 5.65
CA ILE A 528 41.18 24.51 6.95
C ILE A 528 39.91 23.70 6.69
N ASP A 529 39.78 22.55 7.33
CA ASP A 529 38.65 21.63 7.18
C ASP A 529 37.40 22.18 7.89
N VAL A 530 36.33 22.41 7.13
CA VAL A 530 35.05 22.97 7.62
C VAL A 530 34.38 22.05 8.65
N ASP A 531 34.62 20.75 8.60
CA ASP A 531 34.13 19.79 9.59
C ASP A 531 34.79 19.91 10.97
N SER A 532 35.85 20.73 11.08
CA SER A 532 36.52 21.07 12.33
C SER A 532 36.11 22.44 12.89
N MET A 533 35.18 23.15 12.22
CA MET A 533 34.78 24.52 12.53
C MET A 533 33.32 24.60 12.99
N THR A 534 33.00 25.50 13.92
CA THR A 534 31.61 25.79 14.29
C THR A 534 30.91 26.62 13.20
N ARG A 535 29.57 26.61 13.18
CA ARG A 535 28.77 27.39 12.23
C ARG A 535 29.14 28.88 12.23
N GLU A 536 29.45 29.47 13.38
CA GLU A 536 29.93 30.87 13.44
C GLU A 536 31.31 31.05 12.81
N GLN A 537 32.22 30.10 12.96
CA GLN A 537 33.58 30.17 12.41
C GLN A 537 33.59 30.05 10.88
N ILE A 538 32.62 29.34 10.30
CA ILE A 538 32.42 29.22 8.85
C ILE A 538 31.86 30.54 8.28
N MET A 539 30.91 31.15 8.98
CA MET A 539 30.29 32.42 8.55
C MET A 539 31.17 33.65 8.77
N PHE A 540 32.07 33.61 9.75
CA PHE A 540 32.94 34.73 10.14
C PHE A 540 34.41 34.29 10.31
N PRO A 541 35.11 33.94 9.23
CA PRO A 541 36.48 33.45 9.31
C PRO A 541 37.45 34.54 9.78
N GLU A 542 38.46 34.18 10.58
CA GLU A 542 39.31 35.14 11.31
C GLU A 542 40.06 36.15 10.41
N TRP A 543 40.36 35.78 9.16
CA TRP A 543 41.02 36.67 8.19
C TRP A 543 40.14 37.84 7.73
N LEU A 544 38.82 37.74 7.89
CA LEU A 544 37.89 38.85 7.61
C LEU A 544 38.03 39.99 8.64
N TRP A 545 38.75 39.75 9.73
CA TRP A 545 38.80 40.62 10.90
C TRP A 545 40.20 41.18 11.21
N ASP A 546 41.15 41.10 10.27
CA ASP A 546 42.52 41.60 10.48
C ASP A 546 42.74 43.00 9.82
N PRO A 547 43.20 44.02 10.58
CA PRO A 547 43.66 43.97 11.96
C PRO A 547 42.54 44.04 13.01
N ALA A 548 42.64 43.14 13.99
CA ALA A 548 41.88 43.17 15.24
C ALA A 548 42.02 44.54 15.97
N PRO A 549 40.98 45.02 16.70
CA PRO A 549 40.00 44.22 17.42
C PRO A 549 38.56 44.26 16.88
N ARG A 550 37.82 43.18 17.19
CA ARG A 550 36.38 42.98 16.92
C ARG A 550 35.57 44.16 17.46
N ARG A 551 34.95 44.96 16.60
CA ARG A 551 33.93 45.92 17.05
C ARG A 551 32.62 45.17 17.26
N VAL A 552 32.22 45.08 18.52
CA VAL A 552 30.85 44.73 18.90
C VAL A 552 29.91 45.79 18.29
N PHE A 553 28.83 45.35 17.66
CA PHE A 553 27.73 46.24 17.32
C PHE A 553 27.10 46.73 18.64
N GLU A 554 27.51 47.91 19.11
CA GLU A 554 26.67 48.68 20.02
C GLU A 554 25.54 49.30 19.20
N SER A 555 24.32 49.03 19.65
CA SER A 555 23.08 49.61 19.15
C SER A 555 23.05 51.12 19.36
N ASP A 556 22.69 51.85 18.30
CA ASP A 556 21.92 53.09 18.40
C ASP A 556 20.65 52.93 17.52
#